data_AF-A0A532UKY1-F1
#
_entry.id   AF-A0A532UKY1-F1
#
_cell.length_a   1.000
_cell.length_b   1.000
_cell.length_c   1.000
_cell.angle_alpha   90.00
_cell.angle_beta   90.00
_cell.angle_gamma   90.00
#
_symmetry.space_group_name_H-M   'P 1'
#
loop_
_entity.id
_entity.type
_entity.pdbx_description
1 polymer ?
#
loop_
_entity_poly.entity_id
_entity_poly.type
_entity_poly.pdbx_seq_one_letter_code
_entity_poly.pdbx_strand_id
1 'polypeptide(L)'
;MRNRQWEMGDGDKVVILRPKFEDHWLGRWLLPRMKNSHYRVRLDSYGSWVWRKCDGRCTVKEIADGLERHFGDSIEPVYQRLALFLNQLWRGRFIVYQDSSGRLVK
;
A
#
# COMPACT_ATOMS: atom_id res chain seq x y z
N MET A 1 -7.49 3.66 4.11
CA MET A 1 -7.93 2.61 3.17
C MET A 1 -7.08 2.59 1.90
N ARG A 2 -6.96 1.42 1.26
CA ARG A 2 -6.29 1.23 -0.04
C ARG A 2 -7.09 1.85 -1.19
N ASN A 3 -6.39 2.46 -2.16
CA ASN A 3 -7.00 3.13 -3.32
C ASN A 3 -6.41 2.64 -4.68
N ARG A 4 -5.78 1.46 -4.70
CA ARG A 4 -5.10 0.93 -5.88
C ARG A 4 -5.34 -0.57 -6.01
N GLN A 5 -5.35 -1.04 -7.26
CA GLN A 5 -5.39 -2.47 -7.57
C GLN A 5 -4.09 -3.14 -7.14
N TRP A 6 -4.19 -4.37 -6.66
CA TRP A 6 -3.06 -5.15 -6.21
C TRP A 6 -3.33 -6.64 -6.48
N GLU A 7 -2.26 -7.40 -6.63
CA GLU A 7 -2.28 -8.84 -6.89
C GLU A 7 -1.42 -9.56 -5.85
N MET A 8 -1.66 -10.85 -5.67
CA MET A 8 -0.76 -11.73 -4.93
C MET A 8 0.36 -12.18 -5.88
N GLY A 9 1.61 -11.92 -5.51
CA GLY A 9 2.78 -12.45 -6.18
C GLY A 9 3.29 -13.73 -5.50
N ASP A 10 4.45 -14.22 -5.93
CA ASP A 10 5.07 -15.41 -5.36
C ASP A 10 5.36 -15.26 -3.86
N GLY A 11 5.08 -16.32 -3.10
CA GLY A 11 5.41 -16.42 -1.68
C GLY A 11 4.61 -15.50 -0.75
N ASP A 12 3.30 -15.33 -1.01
CA ASP A 12 2.36 -14.53 -0.19
C ASP A 12 2.65 -13.02 -0.17
N LYS A 13 3.49 -12.53 -1.10
CA LYS A 13 3.85 -11.11 -1.20
C LYS A 13 2.86 -10.34 -2.05
N VAL A 14 2.47 -9.16 -1.58
CA VAL A 14 1.58 -8.25 -2.30
C VAL A 14 2.36 -7.50 -3.38
N VAL A 15 1.75 -7.38 -4.55
CA VAL A 15 2.22 -6.52 -5.63
C VAL A 15 1.19 -5.46 -5.93
N ILE A 16 1.52 -4.19 -5.66
CA ILE A 16 0.66 -3.05 -5.96
C ILE A 16 0.88 -2.64 -7.42
N LEU A 17 -0.20 -2.45 -8.17
CA LEU A 17 -0.16 -2.01 -9.55
C LEU A 17 -0.37 -0.50 -9.62
N ARG A 18 0.64 0.23 -10.12
CA ARG A 18 0.55 1.65 -10.42
C ARG A 18 0.57 1.86 -11.93
N PRO A 19 -0.45 2.48 -12.56
CA PRO A 19 -0.33 2.85 -13.97
C PRO A 19 0.86 3.81 -14.15
N LYS A 20 1.72 3.56 -15.15
CA LYS A 20 2.89 4.41 -15.40
C LYS A 20 2.51 5.81 -15.88
N PHE A 21 1.33 5.94 -16.49
CA PHE A 21 0.83 7.20 -17.05
C PHE A 21 -0.58 7.45 -16.51
N GLU A 22 -0.70 8.37 -15.56
CA GLU A 22 -2.00 8.90 -15.10
C GLU A 22 -2.45 10.09 -15.97
N ASP A 23 -1.55 10.68 -16.78
CA ASP A 23 -1.87 11.79 -17.67
C ASP A 23 -2.64 11.34 -18.92
N HIS A 24 -3.93 11.69 -18.90
CA HIS A 24 -4.97 11.31 -19.87
C HIS A 24 -4.61 11.59 -21.34
N TRP A 25 -3.69 12.52 -21.64
CA TRP A 25 -3.34 12.90 -23.00
C TRP A 25 -2.12 12.17 -23.57
N LEU A 26 -1.04 11.99 -22.79
CA LEU A 26 0.15 11.24 -23.21
C LEU A 26 -0.09 9.73 -23.22
N GLY A 27 -0.89 9.25 -22.27
CA GLY A 27 -1.27 7.85 -22.19
C GLY A 27 -1.95 7.38 -23.49
N ARG A 28 -2.94 8.11 -24.00
CA ARG A 28 -3.72 7.69 -25.17
C ARG A 28 -2.89 7.51 -26.46
N TRP A 29 -1.77 8.20 -26.59
CA TRP A 29 -0.88 8.12 -27.76
C TRP A 29 0.23 7.07 -27.59
N LEU A 30 0.75 6.88 -26.38
CA LEU A 30 1.87 5.96 -26.10
C LEU A 30 1.43 4.56 -25.61
N LEU A 31 0.25 4.42 -25.00
CA LEU A 31 -0.28 3.15 -24.48
C LEU A 31 -0.46 2.06 -25.54
N PRO A 32 -0.97 2.32 -26.77
CA PRO A 32 -1.18 1.26 -27.77
C PRO A 32 0.11 0.57 -28.22
N ARG A 33 1.27 1.23 -28.05
CA ARG A 33 2.59 0.70 -28.45
C ARG A 33 3.36 -0.01 -27.33
N MET A 34 2.85 0.00 -26.10
CA MET A 34 3.60 -0.54 -24.97
C MET A 34 2.92 -1.75 -24.34
N LYS A 35 3.64 -2.87 -24.32
CA LYS A 35 3.20 -4.17 -23.77
C LYS A 35 2.99 -4.15 -22.24
N ASN A 36 3.53 -3.16 -21.51
CA ASN A 36 3.56 -3.11 -20.05
C ASN A 36 3.17 -1.72 -19.51
N SER A 37 1.88 -1.51 -19.22
CA SER A 37 1.31 -0.23 -18.77
C SER A 37 1.43 0.03 -17.25
N HIS A 38 1.77 -0.99 -16.46
CA HIS A 38 1.78 -0.92 -15.00
C HIS A 38 3.20 -1.03 -14.42
N TYR A 39 3.52 -0.14 -13.48
CA TYR A 39 4.63 -0.27 -12.54
C TYR A 39 4.19 -1.18 -11.38
N ARG A 40 4.95 -2.25 -11.13
CA ARG A 40 4.65 -3.25 -10.11
C ARG A 40 5.50 -2.97 -8.87
N VAL A 41 4.88 -2.48 -7.80
CA VAL A 41 5.54 -2.29 -6.50
C VAL A 41 5.40 -3.58 -5.70
N ARG A 42 6.49 -4.32 -5.52
CA ARG A 42 6.51 -5.53 -4.70
C ARG A 42 6.74 -5.15 -3.24
N LEU A 43 5.87 -5.59 -2.36
CA LEU A 43 6.04 -5.44 -0.92
C LEU A 43 6.83 -6.63 -0.35
N ASP A 44 7.53 -6.38 0.75
CA ASP A 44 8.12 -7.43 1.57
C ASP A 44 7.04 -8.15 2.40
N SER A 45 7.41 -9.16 3.18
CA SER A 45 6.45 -9.94 3.96
C SER A 45 5.70 -9.07 4.98
N TYR A 46 6.41 -8.14 5.64
CA TYR A 46 5.83 -7.21 6.60
C TYR A 46 4.86 -6.23 5.95
N GLY A 47 5.31 -5.53 4.91
CA GLY A 47 4.50 -4.57 4.16
C GLY A 47 3.29 -5.24 3.51
N SER A 48 3.43 -6.47 3.02
CA SER A 48 2.32 -7.27 2.48
C SER A 48 1.27 -7.55 3.54
N TRP A 49 1.69 -7.94 4.75
CA TRP A 49 0.78 -8.15 5.87
C TRP A 49 0.04 -6.87 6.26
N VAL A 50 0.77 -5.75 6.41
CA VAL A 50 0.18 -4.43 6.73
C VAL A 50 -0.80 -4.01 5.64
N TRP A 51 -0.41 -4.13 4.37
CA TRP A 51 -1.26 -3.77 3.24
C TRP A 51 -2.61 -4.51 3.26
N ARG A 52 -2.61 -5.80 3.58
CA ARG A 52 -3.85 -6.58 3.71
C ARG A 52 -4.77 -6.06 4.80
N LYS A 53 -4.22 -5.51 5.88
CA LYS A 53 -4.95 -4.88 6.98
C LYS A 53 -5.38 -3.43 6.69
N CYS A 54 -4.85 -2.79 5.65
CA CYS A 54 -5.28 -1.46 5.22
C CYS A 54 -6.63 -1.46 4.47
N ASP A 55 -7.63 -2.17 4.97
CA ASP A 55 -8.98 -2.24 4.43
C ASP A 55 -9.88 -1.05 4.82
N GLY A 56 -9.41 -0.19 5.72
CA GLY A 56 -10.18 0.94 6.26
C GLY A 56 -11.03 0.59 7.48
N ARG A 57 -10.99 -0.67 7.93
CA ARG A 57 -11.64 -1.13 9.17
C ARG A 57 -10.66 -1.24 10.32
N CYS A 58 -9.39 -1.53 10.02
CA CYS A 58 -8.34 -1.63 11.03
C CYS A 58 -7.70 -0.26 11.32
N THR A 59 -7.53 0.04 12.61
CA THR A 59 -6.78 1.22 13.10
C THR A 59 -5.27 0.98 13.04
N VAL A 60 -4.48 2.06 13.04
CA VAL A 60 -3.00 1.97 13.06
C VAL A 60 -2.52 1.20 14.30
N LYS A 61 -3.18 1.37 15.44
CA LYS A 61 -2.87 0.65 16.67
C LYS A 61 -3.08 -0.86 16.51
N GLU A 62 -4.22 -1.29 15.99
CA GLU A 62 -4.51 -2.72 15.78
C GLU A 62 -3.53 -3.37 14.79
N ILE A 63 -3.09 -2.61 13.78
CA ILE A 63 -2.07 -3.06 12.83
C ILE A 63 -0.71 -3.21 13.54
N ALA A 64 -0.32 -2.26 14.40
CA ALA A 64 0.92 -2.33 15.17
C ALA A 64 0.91 -3.52 16.14
N ASP A 65 -0.15 -3.68 16.93
CA ASP A 65 -0.28 -4.78 17.88
C ASP A 65 -0.31 -6.14 17.15
N GLY A 66 -0.87 -6.20 15.93
CA GLY A 66 -0.86 -7.40 15.11
C GLY A 66 0.52 -7.71 14.51
N LEU A 67 1.29 -6.68 14.12
CA LEU A 67 2.69 -6.84 13.67
C LEU A 67 3.56 -7.41 14.79
N GLU A 68 3.45 -6.85 15.99
CA GLU A 68 4.19 -7.30 17.17
C GLU A 68 3.86 -8.76 17.49
N ARG A 69 2.57 -9.15 17.45
CA ARG A 69 2.17 -10.55 17.68
C ARG A 69 2.64 -11.52 16.59
N HIS A 70 2.68 -11.10 15.32
CA HIS A 70 3.05 -11.99 14.21
C HIS A 70 4.55 -12.10 13.98
N PHE A 71 5.30 -11.04 14.28
CA PHE A 71 6.70 -10.94 13.92
C PHE A 71 7.64 -10.69 15.11
N GLY A 72 7.10 -10.41 16.29
CA GLY A 72 7.86 -10.24 17.54
C GLY A 72 8.97 -9.20 17.44
N ASP A 73 10.08 -9.49 18.12
CA ASP A 73 11.22 -8.58 18.30
C ASP A 73 11.92 -8.18 16.99
N SER A 74 11.67 -8.90 15.89
CA SER A 74 12.28 -8.62 14.58
C SER A 74 11.82 -7.29 13.96
N ILE A 75 10.75 -6.68 14.50
CA ILE A 75 10.17 -5.44 13.98
C ILE A 75 10.23 -4.26 14.94
N GLU A 76 10.92 -4.38 16.08
CA GLU A 76 11.16 -3.25 16.96
C GLU A 76 12.04 -2.17 16.29
N PRO A 77 11.75 -0.87 16.48
CA PRO A 77 10.53 -0.29 17.05
C PRO A 77 9.34 -0.32 16.05
N VAL A 78 8.27 -1.05 16.41
CA VAL A 78 7.14 -1.37 15.52
C VAL A 78 6.41 -0.14 15.01
N TYR A 79 6.06 0.78 15.93
CA TYR A 79 5.30 1.97 15.60
C TYR A 79 6.03 2.90 14.64
N GLN A 80 7.35 3.08 14.81
CA GLN A 80 8.14 3.91 13.90
C GLN A 80 8.21 3.30 12.51
N ARG A 81 8.49 1.99 12.41
CA ARG A 81 8.55 1.29 11.12
C ARG A 81 7.20 1.31 10.41
N LEU A 82 6.12 1.06 11.13
CA LEU A 82 4.76 1.15 10.60
C LEU A 82 4.43 2.56 10.12
N ALA A 83 4.74 3.59 10.91
CA ALA A 83 4.50 4.98 10.54
C ALA A 83 5.27 5.37 9.27
N LEU A 84 6.54 4.99 9.15
CA LEU A 84 7.35 5.22 7.95
C LEU A 84 6.74 4.52 6.72
N PHE A 85 6.32 3.27 6.87
CA PHE A 85 5.72 2.51 5.79
C PHE A 85 4.38 3.11 5.33
N LEU A 86 3.49 3.43 6.28
CA LEU A 86 2.21 4.09 5.96
C LEU A 86 2.42 5.46 5.31
N ASN A 87 3.43 6.22 5.75
CA ASN A 87 3.79 7.50 5.13
C ASN A 87 4.25 7.32 3.68
N GLN A 88 5.08 6.32 3.40
CA GLN A 88 5.50 5.99 2.02
C GLN A 88 4.31 5.62 1.14
N LEU A 89 3.39 4.79 1.65
CA LEU A 89 2.17 4.42 0.92
C LEU A 89 1.28 5.64 0.64
N TRP A 90 1.12 6.54 1.61
CA TRP A 90 0.32 7.75 1.46
C TRP A 90 0.94 8.73 0.46
N ARG A 91 2.26 8.99 0.55
CA ARG A 91 3.00 9.83 -0.42
C ARG A 91 2.94 9.26 -1.83
N GLY A 92 2.97 7.94 -1.97
CA GLY A 92 2.79 7.23 -3.24
C GLY A 92 1.34 7.20 -3.74
N ARG A 93 0.38 7.80 -3.01
CA ARG A 93 -1.08 7.80 -3.29
C ARG A 93 -1.68 6.39 -3.36
N PHE A 94 -1.06 5.43 -2.68
CA PHE A 94 -1.51 4.03 -2.61
C PHE A 94 -2.61 3.84 -1.56
N ILE A 95 -2.56 4.62 -0.47
CA ILE A 95 -3.57 4.65 0.59
C ILE A 95 -4.03 6.07 0.84
N VAL A 96 -5.22 6.20 1.41
CA VAL A 96 -5.79 7.46 1.92
C VAL A 96 -6.16 7.27 3.39
N TYR A 97 -5.98 8.32 4.21
CA TYR A 97 -6.43 8.30 5.59
C TYR A 97 -7.90 8.71 5.67
N GLN A 98 -8.62 8.08 6.59
CA GLN A 98 -10.00 8.41 6.89
C GLN A 98 -10.05 8.87 8.35
N ASP A 99 -10.76 9.97 8.61
CA ASP A 99 -11.01 10.43 9.97
C ASP A 99 -12.16 9.63 10.63
N SER A 100 -12.38 9.89 11.92
CA SER A 100 -13.48 9.29 12.69
C SER A 100 -14.88 9.67 12.19
N SER A 101 -14.98 10.72 11.36
CA SER A 101 -16.22 11.19 10.73
C SER A 101 -16.42 10.61 9.32
N GLY A 102 -15.54 9.70 8.89
CA GLY A 102 -15.58 9.07 7.57
C GLY A 102 -15.01 9.93 6.43
N ARG A 103 -14.49 11.13 6.70
CA ARG A 103 -13.94 12.02 5.67
C ARG A 103 -12.51 11.62 5.32
N LEU A 104 -12.16 11.79 4.05
CA LEU A 104 -10.81 11.55 3.56
C LEU A 104 -9.90 12.72 3.90
N VAL A 105 -8.78 12.42 4.57
CA VAL A 105 -7.70 13.38 4.80
C VAL A 105 -6.91 13.49 3.49
N LYS A 106 -6.89 14.70 2.92
CA LYS A 106 -6.17 15.02 1.68
C LYS A 106 -4.68 15.18 1.91
#